data_AF-A0A4Q5LLG4-F1
#
_entry.id   AF-A0A4Q5LLG4-F1
#
_cell.length_a   1.000
_cell.length_b   1.000
_cell.length_c   1.000
_cell.angle_alpha   90.00
_cell.angle_beta   90.00
_cell.angle_gamma   90.00
#
_symmetry.space_group_name_H-M   'P 1'
#
loop_
_entity.id
_entity.type
_entity.pdbx_description
1 polymer ?
#
loop_
_entity_poly.entity_id
_entity_poly.type
_entity_poly.pdbx_seq_one_letter_code
_entity_poly.pdbx_strand_id
1 'polypeptide(L)'
;MKKLLSILCVSVILLTAASCKKETIIGPSNNFTVVKTVQSDDWSAYDANTLKVDLNVPELDNDYNESGAVLVYISYGNDDPWEQIPETFDGEAFSFTHEPGHVTLYKQRSSGAGSPNDTDPIFVKIVLIDSQQ
;
A
#
# COMPACT_ATOMS: atom_id res chain seq x y z
N MET A 1 -7.19 61.10 21.21
CA MET A 1 -8.00 59.93 21.60
C MET A 1 -8.34 59.00 20.42
N LYS A 2 -8.91 59.50 19.31
CA LYS A 2 -9.25 58.67 18.12
C LYS A 2 -8.07 57.92 17.49
N LYS A 3 -6.88 58.53 17.46
CA LYS A 3 -5.65 57.90 16.92
C LYS A 3 -5.12 56.75 17.80
N LEU A 4 -5.26 56.86 19.12
CA LEU A 4 -4.86 55.80 20.06
C LEU A 4 -5.78 54.59 19.96
N LEU A 5 -7.09 54.82 19.79
CA LEU A 5 -8.07 53.75 19.60
C LEU A 5 -7.83 52.99 18.29
N SER A 6 -7.45 53.70 17.22
CA SER A 6 -7.13 53.07 15.93
C SER A 6 -5.87 52.20 16.01
N ILE A 7 -4.83 52.63 16.73
CA ILE A 7 -3.60 51.85 16.92
C ILE A 7 -3.90 50.60 17.76
N LEU A 8 -4.74 50.73 18.79
CA LEU A 8 -5.14 49.61 19.63
C LEU A 8 -5.98 48.57 18.87
N CYS A 9 -6.89 48.99 17.99
CA CYS A 9 -7.66 48.05 17.17
C CYS A 9 -6.76 47.30 16.18
N VAL A 10 -5.80 47.98 15.55
CA VAL A 10 -4.88 47.35 14.60
C VAL A 10 -3.94 46.35 15.30
N SER A 11 -3.45 46.68 16.50
CA SER A 11 -2.59 45.76 17.25
C SER A 11 -3.33 44.50 17.71
N VAL A 12 -4.60 44.62 18.13
CA VAL A 12 -5.42 43.46 18.50
C VAL A 12 -5.67 42.54 17.31
N ILE A 13 -5.95 43.08 16.12
CA ILE A 13 -6.18 42.29 14.90
C ILE A 13 -4.91 41.54 14.47
N LEU A 14 -3.74 42.19 14.57
CA LEU A 14 -2.47 41.56 14.22
C LEU A 14 -2.09 40.43 15.19
N LEU A 15 -2.38 40.60 16.48
CA LEU A 15 -2.12 39.59 17.51
C LEU A 15 -3.05 38.37 17.37
N THR A 16 -4.32 38.56 17.01
CA THR A 16 -5.27 37.46 16.85
C THR A 16 -5.08 36.71 15.53
N ALA A 17 -4.73 37.40 14.44
CA ALA A 17 -4.43 36.76 13.16
C ALA A 17 -3.15 35.89 13.22
N ALA A 18 -2.16 36.28 14.02
CA ALA A 18 -0.95 35.47 14.25
C ALA A 18 -1.19 34.23 15.13
N SER A 19 -2.30 34.19 15.88
CA SER A 19 -2.64 33.07 16.77
C SER A 19 -3.40 31.95 16.09
N CYS A 20 -3.94 32.16 14.88
CA CYS A 20 -4.49 31.10 14.04
C CYS A 20 -3.36 30.29 13.41
N LYS A 21 -2.65 29.52 14.23
CA LYS A 21 -1.74 28.50 13.73
C LYS A 21 -2.61 27.31 13.31
N LYS A 22 -2.66 27.02 12.01
CA LYS A 22 -3.19 25.74 11.53
C LYS A 22 -2.19 24.67 11.97
N GLU A 23 -2.47 24.02 13.10
CA GLU A 23 -1.72 22.84 13.48
C GLU A 23 -2.23 21.67 12.64
N THR A 24 -1.39 21.20 11.72
CA THR A 24 -1.56 19.86 11.17
C THR A 24 -1.16 18.88 12.26
N ILE A 25 -2.16 18.29 12.92
CA ILE A 25 -1.95 17.08 13.71
C ILE A 25 -1.65 15.97 12.70
N ILE A 26 -0.37 15.76 12.42
CA ILE A 26 0.08 14.51 11.78
C ILE A 26 0.15 13.53 12.94
N GLY A 27 -0.94 12.78 13.14
CA GLY A 27 -0.90 11.62 14.04
C GLY A 27 0.17 10.63 13.55
N PRO A 28 0.69 9.75 14.42
CA PRO A 28 1.59 8.69 13.95
C PRO A 28 0.90 7.95 12.79
N SER A 29 1.61 7.84 11.66
CA SER A 29 1.15 7.01 10.54
C SER A 29 1.15 5.57 11.02
N ASN A 30 -0.02 4.99 11.22
CA ASN A 30 -0.15 3.56 11.48
C ASN A 30 0.08 2.73 10.22
N ASN A 31 0.28 3.34 9.05
CA ASN A 31 0.47 2.58 7.81
C ASN A 31 1.84 1.89 7.79
N PHE A 32 1.84 0.59 7.49
CA PHE A 32 3.07 -0.19 7.30
C PHE A 32 3.27 -0.48 5.82
N THR A 33 4.53 -0.54 5.40
CA THR A 33 4.88 -0.94 4.04
C THR A 33 6.06 -1.91 4.08
N VAL A 34 5.88 -3.06 3.44
CA VAL A 34 6.90 -4.08 3.28
C VAL A 34 7.16 -4.27 1.78
N VAL A 35 8.43 -4.29 1.40
CA VAL A 35 8.86 -4.63 0.03
C VAL A 35 9.60 -5.96 0.08
N LYS A 36 9.24 -6.87 -0.81
CA LYS A 36 9.86 -8.18 -0.98
C LYS A 36 10.25 -8.38 -2.44
N THR A 37 11.21 -9.26 -2.66
CA THR A 37 11.52 -9.76 -4.00
C THR A 37 11.05 -11.21 -4.06
N VAL A 38 10.34 -11.56 -5.12
CA VAL A 38 9.94 -12.92 -5.45
C VAL A 38 10.78 -13.38 -6.63
N GLN A 39 11.59 -14.41 -6.40
CA GLN A 39 12.39 -15.06 -7.42
C GLN A 39 11.54 -16.06 -8.22
N SER A 40 12.03 -16.50 -9.38
CA SER A 40 11.35 -17.50 -10.21
C SER A 40 11.11 -18.82 -9.44
N ASP A 41 12.08 -19.22 -8.61
CA ASP A 41 12.06 -20.47 -7.83
C ASP A 41 11.24 -20.39 -6.53
N ASP A 42 10.77 -19.20 -6.13
CA ASP A 42 9.85 -19.04 -5.00
C ASP A 42 8.42 -19.51 -5.33
N TRP A 43 8.09 -19.61 -6.62
CA TRP A 43 6.76 -20.02 -7.07
C TRP A 43 6.56 -21.53 -6.91
N SER A 44 5.38 -21.91 -6.43
CA SER A 44 4.94 -23.29 -6.29
C SER A 44 3.59 -23.50 -6.96
N ALA A 45 3.32 -24.73 -7.41
CA ALA A 45 2.01 -25.04 -7.99
C ALA A 45 0.91 -24.93 -6.92
N TYR A 46 -0.10 -24.11 -7.19
CA TYR A 46 -1.36 -24.09 -6.42
C TYR A 46 -2.34 -25.11 -6.98
N ASP A 47 -2.49 -25.12 -8.31
CA ASP A 47 -3.25 -26.11 -9.07
C ASP A 47 -2.59 -26.35 -10.44
N ALA A 48 -3.31 -26.96 -11.38
CA ALA A 48 -2.77 -27.30 -12.71
C ALA A 48 -2.40 -26.08 -13.59
N ASN A 49 -3.02 -24.92 -13.37
CA ASN A 49 -2.87 -23.72 -14.19
C ASN A 49 -2.44 -22.47 -13.39
N THR A 50 -2.34 -22.59 -12.06
CA THR A 50 -2.04 -21.48 -11.15
C THR A 50 -0.78 -21.76 -10.34
N LEU A 51 0.12 -20.79 -10.33
CA LEU A 51 1.25 -20.74 -9.40
C LEU A 51 0.92 -19.83 -8.22
N LYS A 52 1.52 -20.12 -7.07
CA LYS A 52 1.45 -19.26 -5.89
C LYS A 52 2.81 -19.04 -5.22
N VAL A 53 2.91 -17.94 -4.48
CA VAL A 53 3.97 -17.70 -3.51
C VAL A 53 3.38 -17.13 -2.24
N ASP A 54 3.82 -17.65 -1.09
CA ASP A 54 3.38 -17.24 0.23
C ASP A 54 4.40 -16.26 0.83
N LEU A 55 3.97 -15.03 1.12
CA LEU A 55 4.82 -13.96 1.62
C LEU A 55 4.57 -13.73 3.11
N ASN A 56 5.60 -13.88 3.93
CA ASN A 56 5.52 -13.62 5.38
C ASN A 56 5.45 -12.11 5.67
N VAL A 57 4.34 -11.65 6.25
CA VAL A 57 4.06 -10.25 6.62
C VAL A 57 3.57 -10.24 8.07
N PRO A 58 4.48 -10.36 9.06
CA PRO A 58 4.10 -10.49 10.47
C PRO A 58 3.35 -9.26 11.02
N GLU A 59 3.45 -8.11 10.37
CA GLU A 59 2.72 -6.89 10.70
C GLU A 59 1.24 -6.92 10.29
N LEU A 60 0.83 -7.84 9.41
CA LEU A 60 -0.57 -8.08 9.06
C LEU A 60 -1.25 -8.84 10.19
N ASP A 61 -1.75 -8.12 11.19
CA ASP A 61 -2.52 -8.69 12.30
C ASP A 61 -4.02 -8.81 11.95
N ASN A 62 -4.82 -9.22 12.94
CA ASN A 62 -6.27 -9.33 12.76
C ASN A 62 -6.95 -8.00 12.47
N ASP A 63 -6.45 -6.88 13.01
CA ASP A 63 -7.08 -5.58 12.83
C ASP A 63 -6.95 -5.15 11.36
N TYR A 64 -5.75 -5.32 10.78
CA TYR A 64 -5.54 -5.11 9.35
C TYR A 64 -6.34 -6.09 8.48
N ASN A 65 -6.41 -7.36 8.89
CA ASN A 65 -7.06 -8.40 8.10
C ASN A 65 -8.59 -8.23 8.04
N GLU A 66 -9.21 -7.79 9.13
CA GLU A 66 -10.67 -7.69 9.23
C GLU A 66 -11.22 -6.30 8.88
N SER A 67 -10.49 -5.24 9.24
CA SER A 67 -10.99 -3.86 9.13
C SER A 67 -10.12 -2.97 8.25
N GLY A 68 -8.81 -3.21 8.22
CA GLY A 68 -7.84 -2.44 7.44
C GLY A 68 -7.91 -2.67 5.93
N ALA A 69 -7.03 -1.99 5.20
CA ALA A 69 -6.79 -2.25 3.80
C ALA A 69 -5.40 -2.88 3.59
N VAL A 70 -5.36 -3.98 2.86
CA VAL A 70 -4.14 -4.63 2.38
C VAL A 70 -4.02 -4.36 0.88
N LEU A 71 -3.10 -3.48 0.51
CA LEU A 71 -2.84 -3.14 -0.90
C LEU A 71 -1.56 -3.82 -1.35
N VAL A 72 -1.63 -4.53 -2.47
CA VAL A 72 -0.47 -5.23 -3.04
C VAL A 72 -0.15 -4.68 -4.42
N TYR A 73 1.11 -4.37 -4.63
CA TYR A 73 1.65 -3.86 -5.88
C TYR A 73 2.79 -4.75 -6.36
N ILE A 74 2.94 -4.89 -7.67
CA ILE A 74 4.08 -5.56 -8.29
C ILE A 74 4.87 -4.61 -9.19
N SER A 75 6.12 -4.95 -9.47
CA SER A 75 7.01 -4.28 -10.43
C SER A 75 8.03 -5.29 -10.97
N TYR A 76 8.36 -5.21 -12.27
CA TYR A 76 9.21 -6.19 -12.96
C TYR A 76 10.71 -5.82 -13.00
N GLY A 77 11.13 -4.75 -12.32
CA GLY A 77 12.53 -4.33 -12.36
C GLY A 77 12.82 -3.05 -11.60
N ASN A 78 14.12 -2.75 -11.46
CA ASN A 78 14.54 -1.45 -10.94
C ASN A 78 14.21 -0.38 -12.00
N ASP A 79 13.30 0.52 -11.65
CA ASP A 79 12.75 1.63 -12.46
C ASP A 79 11.42 1.34 -13.18
N ASP A 80 10.88 0.13 -13.12
CA ASP A 80 9.53 -0.14 -13.61
C ASP A 80 8.46 0.41 -12.64
N PRO A 81 7.33 0.92 -13.16
CA PRO A 81 6.26 1.44 -12.32
C PRO A 81 5.72 0.35 -11.38
N TRP A 82 5.20 0.79 -10.24
CA TRP A 82 4.44 -0.09 -9.36
C TRP A 82 3.00 -0.13 -9.81
N GLU A 83 2.51 -1.31 -10.13
CA GLU A 83 1.14 -1.54 -10.57
C GLU A 83 0.39 -2.33 -9.50
N GLN A 84 -0.84 -1.91 -9.20
CA GLN A 84 -1.64 -2.54 -8.15
C GLN A 84 -2.31 -3.79 -8.70
N ILE A 85 -2.24 -4.91 -7.97
CA ILE A 85 -2.96 -6.13 -8.33
C ILE A 85 -4.33 -6.18 -7.64
N PRO A 86 -5.37 -6.79 -8.25
CA PRO A 86 -5.32 -7.64 -9.43
C PRO A 86 -5.09 -6.90 -10.75
N GLU A 87 -4.26 -7.49 -11.63
CA GLU A 87 -4.00 -6.96 -12.96
C GLU A 87 -3.69 -8.06 -13.98
N THR A 88 -3.55 -7.67 -15.25
CA THR A 88 -2.96 -8.53 -16.29
C THR A 88 -1.80 -7.81 -16.96
N PHE A 89 -0.64 -8.45 -16.96
CA PHE A 89 0.58 -7.95 -17.58
C PHE A 89 1.26 -9.08 -18.36
N ASP A 90 1.71 -8.78 -19.58
CA ASP A 90 2.39 -9.73 -20.48
C ASP A 90 1.70 -11.11 -20.63
N GLY A 91 0.36 -11.12 -20.64
CA GLY A 91 -0.44 -12.34 -20.77
C GLY A 91 -0.58 -13.18 -19.49
N GLU A 92 -0.07 -12.69 -18.37
CA GLU A 92 -0.24 -13.28 -17.04
C GLU A 92 -1.22 -12.42 -16.21
N ALA A 93 -2.13 -13.08 -15.50
CA ALA A 93 -3.05 -12.47 -14.55
C ALA A 93 -2.57 -12.71 -13.12
N PHE A 94 -2.50 -11.63 -12.35
CA PHE A 94 -2.08 -11.64 -10.96
C PHE A 94 -3.26 -11.36 -10.04
N SER A 95 -3.30 -12.07 -8.92
CA SER A 95 -4.24 -11.82 -7.84
C SER A 95 -3.57 -12.12 -6.50
N PHE A 96 -4.25 -11.78 -5.40
CA PHE A 96 -3.77 -12.10 -4.07
C PHE A 96 -4.91 -12.39 -3.11
N THR A 97 -4.59 -13.11 -2.05
CA THR A 97 -5.37 -13.19 -0.82
C THR A 97 -4.47 -12.82 0.36
N HIS A 98 -5.07 -12.60 1.51
CA HIS A 98 -4.34 -12.31 2.73
C HIS A 98 -5.04 -12.95 3.93
N GLU A 99 -4.23 -13.32 4.91
CA GLU A 99 -4.63 -13.79 6.23
C GLU A 99 -3.62 -13.27 7.26
N PRO A 100 -3.91 -13.29 8.57
CA PRO A 100 -2.98 -12.79 9.57
C PRO A 100 -1.58 -13.42 9.41
N GLY A 101 -0.56 -12.58 9.29
CA GLY A 101 0.83 -12.95 9.08
C GLY A 101 1.24 -13.23 7.63
N HIS A 102 0.31 -13.30 6.66
CA HIS A 102 0.61 -13.80 5.32
C HIS A 102 -0.16 -13.10 4.19
N VAL A 103 0.53 -12.89 3.07
CA VAL A 103 -0.09 -12.53 1.79
C VAL A 103 0.28 -13.61 0.78
N THR A 104 -0.70 -14.21 0.14
CA THR A 104 -0.47 -15.20 -0.93
C THR A 104 -0.70 -14.52 -2.27
N LEU A 105 0.32 -14.51 -3.12
CA LEU A 105 0.19 -14.10 -4.51
C LEU A 105 -0.16 -15.30 -5.38
N TYR A 106 -1.00 -15.07 -6.39
CA TYR A 106 -1.32 -16.04 -7.41
C TYR A 106 -0.98 -15.47 -8.79
N LYS A 107 -0.53 -16.36 -9.67
CA LYS A 107 -0.22 -16.07 -11.06
C LYS A 107 -0.80 -17.17 -11.94
N GLN A 108 -1.55 -16.78 -12.96
CA GLN A 108 -2.10 -17.69 -13.96
C GLN A 108 -2.08 -17.04 -15.35
N ARG A 109 -2.14 -17.83 -16.42
CA ARG A 109 -2.35 -17.27 -17.76
C ARG A 109 -3.66 -16.48 -17.80
N SER A 110 -3.66 -15.29 -18.38
CA SER A 110 -4.88 -14.48 -18.50
C SER A 110 -5.96 -15.13 -19.38
N SER A 111 -5.57 -16.08 -20.24
CA SER A 111 -6.48 -16.95 -20.99
C SER A 111 -7.21 -17.98 -20.13
N GLY A 112 -6.76 -18.22 -18.90
CA GLY A 112 -7.23 -19.29 -18.01
C GLY A 112 -6.76 -20.69 -18.39
N ALA A 113 -5.88 -20.83 -19.40
CA ALA A 113 -5.40 -22.13 -19.87
C ALA A 113 -3.89 -22.14 -20.13
N GLY A 114 -3.24 -23.25 -19.75
CA GLY A 114 -1.81 -23.45 -19.89
C GLY A 114 -1.04 -23.13 -18.61
N SER A 115 0.27 -23.40 -18.63
CA SER A 115 1.15 -23.10 -17.51
C SER A 115 1.62 -21.63 -17.58
N PRO A 116 1.61 -20.91 -16.44
CA PRO A 116 2.20 -19.57 -16.35
C PRO A 116 3.69 -19.62 -16.69
N ASN A 117 4.22 -18.54 -17.25
CA ASN A 117 5.66 -18.47 -17.50
C ASN A 117 6.47 -18.51 -16.18
N ASP A 118 7.65 -19.13 -16.24
CA ASP A 118 8.69 -18.94 -15.24
C ASP A 118 9.22 -17.51 -15.42
N THR A 119 8.85 -16.63 -14.50
CA THR A 119 9.03 -15.17 -14.65
C THR A 119 10.34 -14.73 -14.07
N ASP A 120 10.95 -13.70 -14.66
CA ASP A 120 11.99 -12.90 -14.04
C ASP A 120 11.61 -12.47 -12.61
N PRO A 121 12.59 -12.15 -11.74
CA PRO A 121 12.30 -11.71 -10.39
C PRO A 121 11.39 -10.47 -10.39
N ILE A 122 10.34 -10.50 -9.57
CA ILE A 122 9.42 -9.37 -9.38
C ILE A 122 9.60 -8.76 -7.98
N PHE A 123 9.39 -7.45 -7.88
CA PHE A 123 9.26 -6.78 -6.60
C PHE A 123 7.79 -6.72 -6.20
N VAL A 124 7.52 -6.99 -4.93
CA VAL A 124 6.18 -6.97 -4.35
C VAL A 124 6.18 -5.97 -3.21
N LYS A 125 5.28 -5.00 -3.27
CA LYS A 125 5.07 -4.01 -2.22
C LYS A 125 3.70 -4.22 -1.60
N ILE A 126 3.69 -4.41 -0.29
CA ILE A 126 2.50 -4.66 0.52
C ILE A 126 2.33 -3.45 1.43
N VAL A 127 1.20 -2.77 1.32
CA VAL A 127 0.85 -1.61 2.13
C VAL A 127 -0.33 -2.00 3.02
N LEU A 128 -0.12 -1.89 4.33
CA LEU A 128 -1.14 -2.08 5.35
C LEU A 128 -1.61 -0.70 5.78
N ILE A 129 -2.91 -0.44 5.62
CA ILE A 129 -3.53 0.83 5.99
C ILE A 129 -4.55 0.54 7.08
N ASP A 130 -4.36 1.21 8.22
CA ASP A 130 -5.30 1.14 9.33
C ASP A 130 -6.59 1.86 8.91
N SER A 131 -7.73 1.24 9.17
CA SER A 131 -9.05 1.78 8.86
C SER A 131 -9.78 1.99 10.17
N GLN A 132 -9.65 3.20 10.71
CA GLN A 132 -10.36 3.60 11.91
C GLN A 132 -11.81 3.90 11.53
N GLN A 133 -12.76 3.14 12.09
CA GLN A 133 -14.20 3.42 12.01
C GLN A 133 -14.64 4.44 13.07
#